data_AF-A0A2A7MCG4-F1
#
_entry.id   AF-A0A2A7MCG4-F1
#
_cell.length_a   1.000
_cell.length_b   1.000
_cell.length_c   1.000
_cell.angle_alpha   90.00
_cell.angle_beta   90.00
_cell.angle_gamma   90.00
#
_symmetry.space_group_name_H-M   'P 1'
#
loop_
_entity.id
_entity.type
_entity.pdbx_description
1 polymer ?
#
loop_
_entity_poly.entity_id
_entity_poly.type
_entity_poly.pdbx_seq_one_letter_code
_entity_poly.pdbx_strand_id
1 'polypeptide(L)'
;MLEELFKDKKKLGIYIVILILLTILGFNYYRNGYKELRKNNDEDIFVEQNNESDNSAYFENESNSKSEFSEKSIPLKDKNIVVEIKGEVKKPDVYTLEDESIVKDVIDLAGGVTEEADLSNINRAKKLQNHELIYIRNKNEINDKVEDNTVVNNIETTTNVSNMVNINSATLEELKTLNGIGDAKANGIIEYREKSGGFTSTDQIKEVDGIGEKMFEKIKDKIEV
;
A
#
# COMPACT_ATOMS: atom_id res chain seq x y z
N MET A 1 44.80 -6.64 33.80
CA MET A 1 44.73 -5.40 32.99
C MET A 1 43.68 -4.42 33.50
N LEU A 2 42.44 -4.83 33.79
CA LEU A 2 41.41 -3.91 34.34
C LEU A 2 41.74 -3.39 35.74
N GLU A 3 42.34 -4.20 36.62
CA GLU A 3 42.67 -3.78 37.99
C GLU A 3 43.75 -2.70 38.08
N GLU A 4 44.65 -2.61 37.09
CA GLU A 4 45.66 -1.53 37.04
C GLU A 4 45.05 -0.16 36.70
N LEU A 5 43.94 -0.14 35.96
CA LEU A 5 43.27 1.10 35.54
C LEU A 5 42.58 1.83 36.70
N PHE A 6 42.19 1.11 37.75
CA PHE A 6 41.48 1.67 38.92
C PHE A 6 42.40 2.10 40.07
N LYS A 7 43.70 1.84 39.97
CA LYS A 7 44.66 2.10 41.06
C LYS A 7 44.96 3.59 41.25
N ASP A 8 44.91 4.36 40.17
CA ASP A 8 45.15 5.81 40.18
C ASP A 8 43.85 6.59 39.96
N LYS A 9 43.22 7.06 41.05
CA LYS A 9 41.97 7.83 41.02
C LYS A 9 42.02 9.07 40.10
N LYS A 10 43.19 9.67 39.92
CA LYS A 10 43.40 10.81 39.00
C LYS A 10 43.33 10.39 37.53
N LYS A 11 43.89 9.24 37.16
CA LYS A 11 43.83 8.72 35.78
C LYS A 11 42.45 8.19 35.45
N LEU A 12 41.78 7.57 36.42
CA LEU A 12 40.40 7.09 36.27
C LEU A 12 39.43 8.22 35.90
N GLY A 13 39.55 9.39 36.54
CA GLY A 13 38.74 10.56 36.21
C GLY A 13 38.91 11.02 34.76
N ILE A 14 40.14 10.99 34.23
CA ILE A 14 40.44 11.38 32.84
C ILE A 14 39.76 10.41 31.86
N TYR A 15 39.80 9.10 32.11
CA TYR A 15 39.16 8.11 31.23
C TYR A 15 37.64 8.25 31.20
N ILE A 16 37.00 8.56 32.33
CA ILE A 16 35.55 8.80 32.39
C ILE A 16 35.17 10.02 31.56
N VAL A 17 35.95 11.11 31.64
CA VAL A 17 35.71 12.32 30.83
C VAL A 17 35.88 12.05 29.34
N ILE A 18 36.91 11.28 28.94
CA ILE A 18 37.12 10.87 27.55
C ILE A 18 35.96 10.01 27.05
N LEU A 19 35.47 9.08 27.87
CA LEU A 19 34.36 8.20 27.51
C LEU A 19 33.07 9.00 27.32
N ILE A 20 32.80 9.99 28.18
CA ILE A 20 31.65 10.91 28.04
C ILE A 20 31.80 11.79 26.78
N LEU A 21 33.01 12.25 26.46
CA LEU A 21 33.26 13.02 25.24
C LEU A 21 33.01 12.19 23.98
N LEU A 22 33.44 10.92 23.98
CA LEU A 22 33.23 9.99 22.87
C LEU A 22 31.75 9.66 22.67
N THR A 23 30.97 9.50 23.75
CA THR A 23 29.52 9.27 23.63
C THR A 23 28.80 10.52 23.12
N ILE A 24 29.20 11.72 23.53
CA ILE A 24 28.63 12.99 23.02
C ILE A 24 28.99 13.21 21.54
N LEU A 25 30.23 12.92 21.14
CA LEU A 25 30.68 13.01 19.75
C LEU A 25 29.98 11.97 18.87
N GLY A 26 29.86 10.73 19.34
CA GLY A 26 29.11 9.67 18.64
C GLY A 26 27.63 10.00 18.53
N PHE A 27 27.03 10.55 19.58
CA PHE A 27 25.62 10.98 19.57
C PHE A 27 25.40 12.17 18.63
N ASN A 28 26.32 13.15 18.59
CA ASN A 28 26.25 14.25 17.62
C ASN A 28 26.46 13.74 16.18
N TYR A 29 27.41 12.84 15.95
CA TYR A 29 27.61 12.23 14.63
C TYR A 29 26.36 11.46 14.18
N TYR A 30 25.79 10.65 15.07
CA TYR A 30 24.57 9.89 14.80
C TYR A 30 23.35 10.80 14.56
N ARG A 31 23.27 11.93 15.27
CA ARG A 31 22.20 12.92 15.07
C ARG A 31 22.42 13.81 13.84
N ASN A 32 23.65 13.94 13.35
CA ASN A 32 24.06 14.95 12.36
C ASN A 32 24.64 14.39 11.04
N GLY A 33 24.50 13.09 10.74
CA GLY A 33 24.83 12.52 9.42
C GLY A 33 23.84 11.41 9.07
N TYR A 34 23.09 11.45 7.97
CA TYR A 34 23.47 11.91 6.63
C TYR A 34 22.32 12.67 5.96
N LYS A 35 22.46 13.99 5.82
CA LYS A 35 21.80 14.76 4.77
C LYS A 35 22.90 15.50 4.01
N GLU A 36 23.21 14.99 2.82
CA GLU A 36 23.59 15.70 1.59
C GLU A 36 24.62 14.95 0.76
N LEU A 37 24.17 14.40 -0.38
CA LEU A 37 24.79 14.62 -1.69
C LEU A 37 23.68 14.63 -2.75
N ARG A 38 23.07 15.79 -2.97
CA ARG A 38 22.61 16.13 -4.32
C ARG A 38 22.86 17.61 -4.53
N LYS A 39 24.08 17.87 -5.02
CA LYS A 39 24.48 19.15 -5.59
C LYS A 39 23.59 19.37 -6.82
N ASN A 40 22.86 20.48 -6.81
CA ASN A 40 22.13 20.97 -7.96
C ASN A 40 23.08 21.34 -9.10
N ASN A 41 22.48 21.47 -10.29
CA ASN A 41 22.98 21.99 -11.57
C ASN A 41 23.53 20.85 -12.46
N ASP A 42 22.99 20.54 -13.64
CA ASP A 42 22.38 21.38 -14.67
C ASP A 42 21.13 20.67 -15.24
N GLU A 43 19.98 21.34 -15.43
CA GLU A 43 19.57 21.97 -16.70
C GLU A 43 19.99 21.21 -17.98
N ASP A 44 18.95 20.87 -18.76
CA ASP A 44 18.93 20.39 -20.13
C ASP A 44 19.51 19.01 -20.45
N ILE A 45 18.63 18.10 -20.89
CA ILE A 45 18.70 17.41 -22.19
C ILE A 45 17.32 16.73 -22.39
N PHE A 46 16.38 17.50 -22.94
CA PHE A 46 15.30 16.93 -23.72
C PHE A 46 15.91 16.51 -25.07
N VAL A 47 16.04 15.21 -25.33
CA VAL A 47 16.10 14.70 -26.71
C VAL A 47 14.71 14.22 -27.06
N GLU A 48 13.93 15.14 -27.59
CA GLU A 48 12.76 14.84 -28.38
C GLU A 48 13.26 14.26 -29.72
N GLN A 49 13.13 12.94 -29.88
CA GLN A 49 13.28 12.31 -31.19
C GLN A 49 11.88 12.07 -31.77
N ASN A 50 11.45 13.04 -32.55
CA ASN A 50 10.37 12.91 -33.52
C ASN A 50 10.70 11.77 -34.47
N ASN A 51 9.77 10.82 -34.65
CA ASN A 51 9.65 10.09 -35.89
C ASN A 51 8.22 10.24 -36.41
N GLU A 52 8.20 10.95 -37.52
CA GLU A 52 7.13 11.21 -38.46
C GLU A 52 6.21 10.00 -38.68
N SER A 53 4.92 10.28 -38.68
CA SER A 53 4.01 9.66 -39.64
C SER A 53 3.04 10.73 -40.07
N ASP A 54 3.30 11.19 -41.30
CA ASP A 54 2.46 12.06 -42.10
C ASP A 54 0.97 11.70 -41.96
N ASN A 55 0.15 12.71 -41.69
CA ASN A 55 -1.04 12.83 -42.52
C ASN A 55 -1.52 14.27 -42.65
N SER A 56 -1.57 14.66 -43.91
CA SER A 56 -2.03 15.91 -44.48
C SER A 56 -3.51 16.19 -44.21
N ALA A 57 -3.85 17.45 -43.92
CA ALA A 57 -4.90 18.17 -44.64
C ALA A 57 -4.92 19.64 -44.18
N TYR A 58 -4.59 20.52 -45.12
CA TYR A 58 -4.92 21.95 -45.03
C TYR A 58 -6.44 22.11 -45.16
N PHE A 59 -7.05 22.82 -44.22
CA PHE A 59 -8.22 23.65 -44.48
C PHE A 59 -8.09 24.94 -43.67
N GLU A 60 -7.92 26.05 -44.38
CA GLU A 60 -8.23 27.38 -43.89
C GLU A 60 -9.76 27.50 -43.75
N ASN A 61 -10.24 27.99 -42.61
CA ASN A 61 -10.78 29.35 -42.58
C ASN A 61 -11.26 29.76 -41.19
N GLU A 62 -11.06 31.05 -40.96
CA GLU A 62 -11.56 31.94 -39.94
C GLU A 62 -12.87 31.53 -39.28
N SER A 63 -12.92 31.61 -37.95
CA SER A 63 -13.72 32.65 -37.28
C SER A 63 -13.60 32.55 -35.76
N ASN A 64 -13.10 33.64 -35.17
CA ASN A 64 -13.63 34.23 -33.95
C ASN A 64 -13.69 33.36 -32.68
N SER A 65 -12.67 33.45 -31.83
CA SER A 65 -12.90 33.34 -30.38
C SER A 65 -11.89 34.17 -29.61
N LYS A 66 -12.38 35.31 -29.11
CA LYS A 66 -11.71 36.17 -28.16
C LYS A 66 -11.97 35.61 -26.77
N SER A 67 -10.90 35.09 -26.18
CA SER A 67 -10.62 34.99 -24.74
C SER A 67 -11.70 34.40 -23.84
N GLU A 68 -11.54 33.13 -23.48
CA GLU A 68 -11.64 32.71 -22.08
C GLU A 68 -10.50 31.74 -21.78
N PHE A 69 -9.60 32.18 -20.90
CA PHE A 69 -8.46 31.44 -20.40
C PHE A 69 -8.99 30.38 -19.43
N SER A 70 -9.40 29.22 -19.96
CA SER A 70 -9.63 28.03 -19.15
C SER A 70 -8.26 27.38 -18.92
N GLU A 71 -7.63 27.73 -17.80
CA GLU A 71 -6.60 26.90 -17.20
C GLU A 71 -7.19 25.52 -16.95
N LYS A 72 -6.94 24.60 -17.88
CA LYS A 72 -7.13 23.17 -17.66
C LYS A 72 -6.09 22.75 -16.63
N SER A 73 -6.42 22.88 -15.35
CA SER A 73 -5.63 22.36 -14.25
C SER A 73 -5.49 20.85 -14.45
N ILE A 74 -4.33 20.42 -14.92
CA ILE A 74 -3.91 19.02 -14.84
C ILE A 74 -3.96 18.69 -13.35
N PRO A 75 -4.74 17.70 -12.88
CA PRO A 75 -4.71 17.33 -11.48
C PRO A 75 -3.28 16.94 -11.13
N LEU A 76 -2.61 17.78 -10.33
CA LEU A 76 -1.31 17.49 -9.76
C LEU A 76 -1.49 16.21 -8.96
N LYS A 77 -0.99 15.10 -9.50
CA LYS A 77 -0.97 13.82 -8.82
C LYS A 77 -0.29 14.06 -7.47
N ASP A 78 -1.04 13.90 -6.38
CA ASP A 78 -0.52 14.10 -5.03
C ASP A 78 0.74 13.25 -4.88
N LYS A 79 1.88 13.93 -4.74
CA LYS A 79 3.19 13.28 -4.60
C LYS A 79 3.35 12.60 -3.24
N ASN A 80 2.35 12.70 -2.37
CA ASN A 80 2.39 12.16 -1.03
C ASN A 80 1.20 11.24 -0.79
N ILE A 81 1.46 10.18 -0.04
CA ILE A 81 0.48 9.22 0.46
C ILE A 81 0.40 9.32 1.98
N VAL A 82 -0.78 9.04 2.53
CA VAL A 82 -1.03 8.98 3.96
C VAL A 82 -1.27 7.52 4.34
N VAL A 83 -0.53 6.99 5.30
CA VAL A 83 -0.59 5.59 5.70
C VAL A 83 -0.70 5.51 7.21
N GLU A 84 -1.61 4.69 7.72
CA GLU A 84 -1.73 4.40 9.15
C GLU A 84 -0.90 3.15 9.49
N ILE A 85 -0.16 3.18 10.59
CA ILE A 85 0.54 1.99 11.11
C ILE A 85 0.16 1.71 12.57
N LYS A 86 -0.20 0.46 12.85
CA LYS A 86 -0.69 -0.04 14.14
C LYS A 86 0.01 -1.32 14.59
N GLY A 87 -0.22 -1.69 15.85
CA GLY A 87 0.26 -2.93 16.45
C GLY A 87 1.65 -2.78 17.06
N GLU A 88 2.50 -3.79 16.86
CA GLU A 88 3.83 -3.93 17.47
C GLU A 88 4.90 -3.03 16.80
N VAL A 89 4.66 -1.73 16.83
CA VAL A 89 5.59 -0.67 16.42
C VAL A 89 5.82 0.31 17.55
N LYS A 90 6.97 0.99 17.59
CA LYS A 90 7.30 1.87 18.71
C LYS A 90 6.42 3.11 18.78
N LYS A 91 6.00 3.63 17.62
CA LYS A 91 5.14 4.82 17.52
C LYS A 91 4.01 4.56 16.51
N PRO A 92 2.93 3.87 16.93
CA PRO A 92 1.73 3.75 16.12
C PRO A 92 1.13 5.13 15.86
N ASP A 93 0.96 5.50 14.61
CA ASP A 93 0.40 6.79 14.20
C ASP A 93 0.05 6.77 12.70
N VAL A 94 -0.45 7.89 12.19
CA VAL A 94 -0.63 8.17 10.77
C VAL A 94 0.58 8.95 10.24
N TYR A 95 1.18 8.47 9.16
CA TYR A 95 2.37 9.04 8.54
C TYR A 95 2.07 9.52 7.12
N THR A 96 2.68 10.64 6.73
CA THR A 96 2.70 11.11 5.34
C THR A 96 4.05 10.78 4.73
N LEU A 97 4.04 10.07 3.60
CA LEU A 97 5.24 9.64 2.86
C LEU A 97 5.13 10.06 1.39
N GLU A 98 6.22 9.97 0.64
CA GLU A 98 6.19 10.19 -0.81
C GLU A 98 5.46 9.04 -1.52
N ASP A 99 4.78 9.33 -2.63
CA ASP A 99 4.30 8.33 -3.59
C ASP A 99 5.51 7.47 -4.01
N GLU A 100 5.31 6.15 -4.15
CA GLU A 100 6.38 5.12 -4.28
C GLU A 100 7.05 4.61 -2.99
N SER A 101 6.73 5.15 -1.80
CA SER A 101 7.28 4.60 -0.55
C SER A 101 6.83 3.15 -0.30
N ILE A 102 7.66 2.38 0.41
CA ILE A 102 7.39 0.96 0.74
C ILE A 102 7.08 0.76 2.22
N VAL A 103 6.53 -0.39 2.58
CA VAL A 103 6.16 -0.75 3.97
C VAL A 103 7.32 -0.57 4.95
N LYS A 104 8.56 -0.84 4.53
CA LYS A 104 9.75 -0.60 5.35
C LYS A 104 9.88 0.87 5.78
N ASP A 105 9.55 1.81 4.89
CA ASP A 105 9.75 3.24 5.15
C ASP A 105 8.82 3.74 6.26
N VAL A 106 7.55 3.31 6.25
CA VAL A 106 6.61 3.66 7.32
C VAL A 106 6.97 3.00 8.65
N ILE A 107 7.52 1.77 8.63
CA ILE A 107 8.05 1.12 9.84
C ILE A 107 9.23 1.91 10.42
N ASP A 108 10.14 2.38 9.56
CA ASP A 108 11.29 3.17 9.98
C ASP A 108 10.85 4.54 10.56
N LEU A 109 9.86 5.20 9.94
CA LEU A 109 9.24 6.42 10.46
C LEU A 109 8.56 6.20 11.82
N ALA A 110 7.94 5.03 12.02
CA ALA A 110 7.36 4.61 13.30
C ALA A 110 8.41 4.30 14.39
N GLY A 111 9.71 4.46 14.10
CA GLY A 111 10.82 4.18 15.02
C GLY A 111 11.21 2.70 15.06
N GLY A 112 10.76 1.92 14.08
CA GLY A 112 10.91 0.48 14.00
C GLY A 112 9.86 -0.29 14.79
N VAL A 113 9.97 -1.61 14.73
CA VAL A 113 9.10 -2.53 15.47
C VAL A 113 9.49 -2.68 16.94
N THR A 114 8.59 -3.23 17.75
CA THR A 114 8.89 -3.68 19.12
C THR A 114 9.61 -5.04 19.08
N GLU A 115 10.13 -5.51 20.23
CA GLU A 115 10.74 -6.83 20.34
C GLU A 115 9.71 -7.97 20.17
N GLU A 116 8.44 -7.67 20.41
CA GLU A 116 7.34 -8.63 20.35
C GLU A 116 6.69 -8.69 18.96
N ALA A 117 7.19 -7.94 17.97
CA ALA A 117 6.64 -7.93 16.63
C ALA A 117 6.94 -9.22 15.84
N ASP A 118 5.92 -9.75 15.15
CA ASP A 118 6.08 -10.77 14.12
C ASP A 118 6.23 -10.12 12.74
N LEU A 119 7.41 -10.26 12.15
CA LEU A 119 7.73 -9.82 10.79
C LEU A 119 7.78 -10.96 9.78
N SER A 120 7.44 -12.19 10.17
CA SER A 120 7.61 -13.39 9.31
C SER A 120 6.66 -13.38 8.11
N ASN A 121 5.48 -12.77 8.26
CA ASN A 121 4.41 -12.76 7.27
C ASN A 121 4.10 -11.35 6.71
N ILE A 122 5.08 -10.45 6.69
CA ILE A 122 4.90 -9.11 6.12
C ILE A 122 5.89 -8.85 4.99
N ASN A 123 5.36 -8.46 3.84
CA ASN A 123 6.18 -8.01 2.72
C ASN A 123 6.60 -6.55 2.93
N ARG A 124 7.76 -6.35 3.58
CA ARG A 124 8.32 -5.01 3.85
C ARG A 124 8.72 -4.23 2.58
N ALA A 125 8.86 -4.91 1.45
CA ALA A 125 9.16 -4.28 0.16
C ALA A 125 7.90 -3.94 -0.65
N LYS A 126 6.70 -4.24 -0.13
CA LYS A 126 5.44 -3.86 -0.77
C LYS A 126 5.36 -2.33 -0.85
N LYS A 127 5.06 -1.82 -2.04
CA LYS A 127 4.74 -0.41 -2.24
C LYS A 127 3.46 -0.06 -1.49
N LEU A 128 3.48 1.06 -0.79
CA LEU A 128 2.36 1.58 -0.04
C LEU A 128 1.36 2.27 -0.95
N GLN A 129 0.09 2.15 -0.60
CA GLN A 129 -1.02 2.86 -1.24
C GLN A 129 -1.53 3.97 -0.33
N ASN A 130 -2.11 5.01 -0.93
CA ASN A 130 -2.72 6.08 -0.16
C ASN A 130 -3.89 5.54 0.68
N HIS A 131 -3.94 5.97 1.95
CA HIS A 131 -4.88 5.53 2.99
C HIS A 131 -4.78 4.05 3.36
N GLU A 132 -3.64 3.40 3.11
CA GLU A 132 -3.39 2.02 3.55
C GLU A 132 -3.19 1.95 5.08
N LEU A 133 -3.66 0.86 5.68
CA LEU A 133 -3.41 0.50 7.08
C LEU A 133 -2.42 -0.67 7.14
N ILE A 134 -1.30 -0.46 7.81
CA ILE A 134 -0.31 -1.49 8.12
C ILE A 134 -0.48 -1.92 9.57
N TYR A 135 -0.69 -3.21 9.80
CA TYR A 135 -0.77 -3.78 11.15
C TYR A 135 0.38 -4.74 11.40
N ILE A 136 1.21 -4.45 12.39
CA ILE A 136 2.30 -5.34 12.82
C ILE A 136 1.78 -6.21 13.97
N ARG A 137 1.70 -7.52 13.74
CA ARG A 137 1.17 -8.48 14.73
C ARG A 137 2.17 -8.74 15.85
N ASN A 138 1.67 -9.20 16.98
CA ASN A 138 2.50 -9.71 18.06
C ASN A 138 2.85 -11.18 17.84
N LYS A 139 4.11 -11.55 18.04
CA LYS A 139 4.62 -12.93 17.89
C LYS A 139 3.96 -13.91 18.86
N ASN A 140 3.48 -13.43 20.01
CA ASN A 140 2.83 -14.27 21.03
C ASN A 140 1.33 -14.47 20.76
N GLU A 141 0.68 -13.63 19.95
CA GLU A 141 -0.71 -13.86 19.50
C GLU A 141 -0.84 -15.12 18.61
N ILE A 142 0.27 -15.59 18.04
CA ILE A 142 0.33 -16.77 17.17
C ILE A 142 0.26 -18.07 17.98
N ASN A 143 0.65 -18.06 19.26
CA ASN A 143 0.66 -19.27 20.09
C ASN A 143 -0.74 -19.73 20.54
N ASP A 144 -1.77 -18.89 20.40
CA ASP A 144 -3.15 -19.23 20.79
C ASP A 144 -4.05 -19.67 19.62
N LYS A 145 -3.54 -19.65 18.37
CA LYS A 145 -4.31 -20.07 17.18
C LYS A 145 -3.43 -20.77 16.15
N VAL A 146 -2.95 -21.97 16.49
CA VAL A 146 -2.46 -22.92 15.48
C VAL A 146 -3.52 -23.98 15.26
N GLU A 147 -4.47 -23.70 14.36
CA GLU A 147 -5.22 -24.68 13.57
C GLU A 147 -6.06 -23.92 12.52
N ASP A 148 -5.40 -23.32 11.53
CA ASP A 148 -5.74 -23.54 10.11
C ASP A 148 -4.65 -22.94 9.21
N ASN A 149 -4.17 -23.74 8.27
CA ASN A 149 -3.14 -23.37 7.30
C ASN A 149 -3.80 -22.70 6.10
N THR A 150 -3.95 -21.38 6.10
CA THR A 150 -4.04 -20.56 4.87
C THR A 150 -3.42 -19.18 5.13
N VAL A 151 -2.10 -19.09 4.98
CA VAL A 151 -1.40 -17.80 4.90
C VAL A 151 -1.69 -17.21 3.51
N VAL A 152 -2.84 -16.56 3.38
CA VAL A 152 -3.11 -15.62 2.28
C VAL A 152 -2.60 -14.26 2.73
N ASN A 153 -1.40 -13.93 2.25
CA ASN A 153 -0.93 -12.56 2.22
C ASN A 153 -1.82 -11.78 1.24
N ASN A 154 -2.80 -11.05 1.76
CA ASN A 154 -3.42 -9.90 1.12
C ASN A 154 -4.08 -9.04 2.20
N ILE A 155 -3.29 -8.16 2.82
CA ILE A 155 -3.86 -6.93 3.39
C ILE A 155 -4.02 -6.00 2.20
N GLU A 156 -5.18 -6.14 1.55
CA GLU A 156 -5.74 -5.14 0.64
C GLU A 156 -6.47 -4.10 1.49
N THR A 157 -5.99 -2.88 1.35
CA THR A 157 -6.75 -1.62 1.37
C THR A 157 -8.02 -1.59 2.23
N THR A 158 -7.95 -0.74 3.24
CA THR A 158 -9.06 0.00 3.84
C THR A 158 -9.78 0.87 2.80
N THR A 159 -10.45 0.21 1.86
CA THR A 159 -11.62 0.71 1.13
C THR A 159 -12.74 -0.14 1.68
N ASN A 160 -13.77 0.46 2.30
CA ASN A 160 -14.95 -0.21 2.84
C ASN A 160 -15.22 -1.58 2.20
N VAL A 161 -14.69 -2.66 2.80
CA VAL A 161 -15.00 -4.02 2.37
C VAL A 161 -16.37 -4.30 2.97
N SER A 162 -17.40 -3.82 2.28
CA SER A 162 -18.53 -4.69 2.08
C SER A 162 -17.95 -6.01 1.58
N ASN A 163 -18.14 -7.10 2.32
CA ASN A 163 -17.84 -8.47 1.89
C ASN A 163 -18.72 -8.83 0.67
N MET A 164 -18.60 -8.07 -0.40
CA MET A 164 -19.36 -8.15 -1.64
C MET A 164 -18.46 -8.81 -2.66
N VAL A 165 -19.03 -9.78 -3.35
CA VAL A 165 -18.38 -10.57 -4.38
C VAL A 165 -18.72 -9.93 -5.72
N ASN A 166 -17.71 -9.46 -6.45
CA ASN A 166 -17.92 -8.94 -7.79
C ASN A 166 -18.23 -10.11 -8.75
N ILE A 167 -19.44 -10.16 -9.30
CA ILE A 167 -19.91 -11.31 -10.10
C ILE A 167 -19.27 -11.37 -11.49
N ASN A 168 -18.68 -10.27 -11.97
CA ASN A 168 -17.96 -10.21 -13.23
C ASN A 168 -16.53 -10.74 -13.13
N SER A 169 -15.87 -10.53 -11.99
CA SER A 169 -14.45 -10.90 -11.81
C SER A 169 -14.22 -12.06 -10.85
N ALA A 170 -15.19 -12.41 -10.01
CA ALA A 170 -15.02 -13.44 -8.98
C ALA A 170 -14.66 -14.80 -9.59
N THR A 171 -13.78 -15.48 -8.87
CA THR A 171 -13.41 -16.88 -9.08
C THR A 171 -14.52 -17.81 -8.60
N LEU A 172 -14.46 -19.07 -9.02
CA LEU A 172 -15.42 -20.09 -8.62
C LEU A 172 -15.50 -20.26 -7.10
N GLU A 173 -14.36 -20.22 -6.41
CA GLU A 173 -14.32 -20.34 -4.95
C GLU A 173 -14.89 -19.10 -4.25
N GLU A 174 -14.65 -17.90 -4.78
CA GLU A 174 -15.24 -16.66 -4.26
C GLU A 174 -16.76 -16.64 -4.43
N LEU A 175 -17.28 -17.10 -5.57
CA LEU A 175 -18.73 -17.23 -5.79
C LEU A 175 -19.37 -18.22 -4.81
N LYS A 176 -18.67 -19.30 -4.45
CA LYS A 176 -19.14 -20.31 -3.48
C LYS A 176 -19.20 -19.79 -2.04
N THR A 177 -18.59 -18.65 -1.74
CA THR A 177 -18.74 -18.00 -0.42
C THR A 177 -20.15 -17.43 -0.21
N LEU A 178 -20.91 -17.22 -1.30
CA LEU A 178 -22.26 -16.71 -1.26
C LEU A 178 -23.25 -17.76 -0.73
N ASN A 179 -24.11 -17.35 0.21
CA ASN A 179 -25.05 -18.24 0.86
C ASN A 179 -26.00 -18.90 -0.15
N GLY A 180 -25.87 -20.22 -0.32
CA GLY A 180 -26.71 -21.02 -1.22
C GLY A 180 -26.16 -21.17 -2.64
N ILE A 181 -24.97 -20.63 -2.92
CA ILE A 181 -24.22 -20.85 -4.16
C ILE A 181 -23.20 -21.97 -3.93
N GLY A 182 -23.39 -23.08 -4.65
CA GLY A 182 -22.44 -24.19 -4.71
C GLY A 182 -21.88 -24.34 -6.13
N ASP A 183 -21.09 -25.38 -6.38
CA ASP A 183 -20.35 -25.54 -7.65
C ASP A 183 -21.23 -25.39 -8.89
N ALA A 184 -22.44 -25.99 -8.90
CA ALA A 184 -23.34 -25.91 -10.05
C ALA A 184 -23.79 -24.46 -10.36
N LYS A 185 -24.13 -23.68 -9.32
CA LYS A 185 -24.60 -22.29 -9.50
C LYS A 185 -23.43 -21.35 -9.78
N ALA A 186 -22.29 -21.57 -9.14
CA ALA A 186 -21.07 -20.80 -9.39
C ALA A 186 -20.63 -20.96 -10.85
N ASN A 187 -20.61 -22.20 -11.37
CA ASN A 187 -20.34 -22.44 -12.79
C ASN A 187 -21.37 -21.77 -13.71
N GLY A 188 -22.66 -21.81 -13.36
CA GLY A 188 -23.70 -21.11 -14.13
C GLY A 188 -23.49 -19.59 -14.21
N ILE A 189 -23.00 -18.96 -13.13
CA ILE A 189 -22.67 -17.53 -13.12
C ILE A 189 -21.51 -17.24 -14.09
N ILE A 190 -20.47 -18.08 -14.06
CA ILE A 190 -19.29 -17.95 -14.94
C ILE A 190 -19.70 -18.14 -16.40
N GLU A 191 -20.50 -19.16 -16.71
CA GLU A 191 -20.98 -19.42 -18.06
C GLU A 191 -21.86 -18.28 -18.57
N TYR A 192 -22.74 -17.73 -17.72
CA TYR A 192 -23.57 -16.59 -18.09
C TYR A 192 -22.71 -15.36 -18.44
N ARG A 193 -21.72 -14.99 -17.62
CA ARG A 193 -20.89 -13.81 -17.92
C ARG A 193 -20.04 -14.01 -19.18
N GLU A 194 -19.55 -15.21 -19.45
CA GLU A 194 -18.79 -15.51 -20.68
C GLU A 194 -19.67 -15.39 -21.92
N LYS A 195 -20.93 -15.85 -21.83
CA LYS A 195 -21.88 -15.83 -22.94
C LYS A 195 -22.50 -14.45 -23.19
N SER A 196 -22.80 -13.72 -22.12
CA SER A 196 -23.49 -12.42 -22.15
C SER A 196 -22.53 -11.24 -22.19
N GLY A 197 -21.22 -11.47 -22.04
CA GLY A 197 -20.21 -10.42 -21.99
C GLY A 197 -20.14 -9.69 -20.64
N GLY A 198 -20.60 -10.35 -19.57
CA GLY A 198 -20.70 -9.80 -18.22
C GLY A 198 -22.12 -9.49 -17.77
N PHE A 199 -22.24 -9.17 -16.49
CA PHE A 199 -23.41 -8.56 -15.88
C PHE A 199 -23.28 -7.04 -15.96
N THR A 200 -24.38 -6.35 -16.21
CA THR A 200 -24.51 -4.89 -16.19
C THR A 200 -25.21 -4.38 -14.93
N SER A 201 -25.94 -5.28 -14.25
CA SER A 201 -26.60 -5.02 -12.97
C SER A 201 -26.68 -6.30 -12.15
N THR A 202 -26.74 -6.17 -10.82
CA THR A 202 -26.84 -7.32 -9.92
C THR A 202 -28.12 -8.13 -10.15
N ASP A 203 -29.19 -7.50 -10.64
CA ASP A 203 -30.47 -8.14 -10.95
C ASP A 203 -30.37 -9.20 -12.06
N GLN A 204 -29.44 -9.04 -13.01
CA GLN A 204 -29.24 -9.99 -14.11
C GLN A 204 -28.76 -11.36 -13.64
N ILE A 205 -28.28 -11.48 -12.40
CA ILE A 205 -27.95 -12.78 -11.82
C ILE A 205 -29.16 -13.72 -11.73
N LYS A 206 -30.39 -13.16 -11.79
CA LYS A 206 -31.64 -13.93 -11.84
C LYS A 206 -31.84 -14.70 -13.15
N GLU A 207 -31.06 -14.39 -14.19
CA GLU A 207 -31.10 -15.10 -15.47
C GLU A 207 -30.22 -16.37 -15.46
N VAL A 208 -29.42 -16.58 -14.41
CA VAL A 208 -28.59 -17.77 -14.23
C VAL A 208 -29.44 -18.94 -13.76
N ASP A 209 -29.25 -20.10 -14.36
CA ASP A 209 -29.98 -21.31 -13.99
C ASP A 209 -29.75 -21.67 -12.50
N GLY A 210 -30.86 -21.89 -11.78
CA GLY A 210 -30.85 -22.14 -10.34
C GLY A 210 -30.71 -20.91 -9.44
N ILE A 211 -30.63 -19.69 -9.98
CA ILE A 211 -30.66 -18.43 -9.23
C ILE A 211 -31.93 -17.66 -9.61
N GLY A 212 -33.03 -17.91 -8.91
CA GLY A 212 -34.25 -17.11 -9.03
C GLY A 212 -34.32 -15.98 -8.00
N GLU A 213 -35.44 -15.26 -7.96
CA GLU A 213 -35.72 -14.16 -7.02
C GLU A 213 -35.38 -14.51 -5.55
N LYS A 214 -35.77 -15.71 -5.11
CA LYS A 214 -35.49 -16.18 -3.74
C LYS A 214 -34.01 -16.34 -3.42
N MET A 215 -33.21 -16.69 -4.41
CA MET A 215 -31.77 -16.84 -4.23
C MET A 215 -31.10 -15.47 -4.29
N PHE A 216 -31.49 -14.64 -5.26
CA PHE A 216 -31.02 -13.26 -5.38
C PHE A 216 -31.19 -12.48 -4.07
N GLU A 217 -32.36 -12.55 -3.44
CA GLU A 217 -32.62 -11.87 -2.16
C GLU A 217 -31.66 -12.28 -1.02
N LYS A 218 -31.11 -13.50 -1.06
CA LYS A 218 -30.14 -13.97 -0.06
C LYS A 218 -28.73 -13.46 -0.29
N ILE A 219 -28.41 -13.07 -1.53
CA ILE A 219 -27.05 -12.74 -1.94
C ILE A 219 -26.91 -11.28 -2.40
N LYS A 220 -28.01 -10.54 -2.63
CA LYS A 220 -27.99 -9.17 -3.18
C LYS A 220 -27.13 -8.19 -2.37
N ASP A 221 -27.10 -8.35 -1.05
CA ASP A 221 -26.30 -7.51 -0.14
C ASP A 221 -24.82 -7.94 -0.07
N LYS A 222 -24.45 -8.98 -0.84
CA LYS A 222 -23.14 -9.63 -0.89
C LYS A 222 -22.61 -9.74 -2.31
N ILE A 223 -23.24 -9.09 -3.28
CA ILE A 223 -22.77 -9.11 -4.67
C ILE A 223 -22.71 -7.70 -5.26
N GLU A 224 -21.73 -7.48 -6.12
CA GLU A 224 -21.58 -6.27 -6.93
C GLU A 224 -21.23 -6.65 -8.37
N VAL A 225 -21.24 -5.67 -9.28
CA VAL A 225 -20.97 -5.83 -10.72
C VAL A 225 -19.70 -5.09 -11.09
#